data_AF-A0A830HWA1-F1
#
_entry.id   AF-A0A830HWA1-F1
#
_cell.length_a   1.000
_cell.length_b   1.000
_cell.length_c   1.000
_cell.angle_alpha   90.00
_cell.angle_beta   90.00
_cell.angle_gamma   90.00
#
_symmetry.space_group_name_H-M   'P 1'
#
loop_
_entity.id
_entity.type
_entity.pdbx_description
1 polymer ?
#
loop_
_entity_poly.entity_id
_entity_poly.type
_entity_poly.pdbx_seq_one_letter_code
_entity_poly.pdbx_strand_id
1 'polypeptide(L)'
;MAASVQANVFFANERTYVSWMHMATTMAGVGSTLVGVMAPSAIMTMNRGSSDATTSSALLANVRFSFFVSVVLLVVALIVAIYAIRLFHHRTRVLKLSEDDQNMGRSDLAAINTIPQVVVGCFVALGMLSIFVVGFWQLIICIRFIHSHDASKKWYHYYYYAR
;
A
#
# COMPACT_ATOMS: atom_id res chain seq x y z
N MET A 1 -25.47 -7.19 34.50
CA MET A 1 -25.83 -6.59 33.18
C MET A 1 -24.71 -5.74 32.58
N ALA A 2 -23.83 -5.10 33.36
CA ALA A 2 -22.75 -4.28 32.80
C ALA A 2 -21.73 -5.07 31.94
N ALA A 3 -21.38 -6.30 32.34
CA ALA A 3 -20.39 -7.13 31.62
C ALA A 3 -20.82 -7.52 30.19
N SER A 4 -22.11 -7.76 29.94
CA SER A 4 -22.59 -8.08 28.58
C SER A 4 -22.62 -6.86 27.67
N VAL A 5 -22.82 -5.66 28.22
CA VAL A 5 -22.78 -4.41 27.45
C VAL A 5 -21.35 -4.11 26.99
N GLN A 6 -20.34 -4.27 27.86
CA GLN A 6 -18.92 -4.07 27.49
C GLN A 6 -18.45 -5.05 26.41
N ALA A 7 -18.83 -6.33 26.51
CA ALA A 7 -18.51 -7.32 25.48
C ALA A 7 -19.10 -6.93 24.11
N ASN A 8 -20.35 -6.47 24.08
CA ASN A 8 -20.99 -6.04 22.83
C ASN A 8 -20.29 -4.83 22.19
N VAL A 9 -19.83 -3.86 23.00
CA VAL A 9 -19.09 -2.68 22.51
C VAL A 9 -17.73 -3.09 21.94
N PHE A 10 -17.03 -4.04 22.58
CA PHE A 10 -15.77 -4.56 22.08
C PHE A 10 -15.93 -5.25 20.71
N PHE A 11 -16.90 -6.14 20.56
CA PHE A 11 -17.16 -6.83 19.29
C PHE A 11 -17.64 -5.88 18.18
N ALA A 12 -18.37 -4.82 18.52
CA ALA A 12 -18.72 -3.77 17.54
C ALA A 12 -17.47 -3.02 17.06
N ASN A 13 -16.53 -2.75 17.97
CA ASN A 13 -15.30 -2.05 17.64
C ASN A 13 -14.35 -2.90 16.79
N GLU A 14 -14.25 -4.20 17.09
CA GLU A 14 -13.50 -5.17 16.28
C GLU A 14 -14.03 -5.23 14.85
N ARG A 15 -15.36 -5.38 14.66
CA ARG A 15 -15.97 -5.40 13.32
C ARG A 15 -15.66 -4.13 12.52
N THR A 16 -15.69 -2.99 13.20
CA THR A 16 -15.34 -1.71 12.58
C THR A 16 -13.88 -1.73 12.13
N TYR A 17 -12.95 -2.10 13.01
CA TYR A 17 -11.53 -2.21 12.69
C TYR A 17 -11.27 -3.15 11.49
N VAL A 18 -11.89 -4.34 11.48
CA VAL A 18 -11.77 -5.30 10.38
C VAL A 18 -12.27 -4.69 9.07
N SER A 19 -13.37 -3.93 9.09
CA SER A 19 -13.89 -3.23 7.90
C SER A 19 -12.92 -2.18 7.37
N TRP A 20 -12.31 -1.36 8.23
CA TRP A 20 -11.29 -0.39 7.83
C TRP A 20 -10.04 -1.06 7.25
N MET A 21 -9.58 -2.14 7.88
CA MET A 21 -8.46 -2.92 7.38
C MET A 21 -8.76 -3.53 6.01
N HIS A 22 -9.95 -4.11 5.82
CA HIS A 22 -10.39 -4.66 4.54
C HIS A 22 -10.41 -3.61 3.41
N MET A 23 -10.89 -2.40 3.71
CA MET A 23 -10.85 -1.30 2.75
C MET A 23 -9.42 -0.93 2.37
N ALA A 24 -8.50 -0.85 3.34
CA ALA A 24 -7.10 -0.57 3.10
C ALA A 24 -6.44 -1.66 2.23
N THR A 25 -6.65 -2.95 2.52
CA THR A 25 -6.12 -4.03 1.69
C THR A 25 -6.71 -4.03 0.28
N THR A 26 -7.99 -3.70 0.13
CA THR A 26 -8.63 -3.60 -1.20
C THR A 26 -7.98 -2.49 -2.02
N MET A 27 -7.76 -1.30 -1.44
CA MET A 27 -7.08 -0.19 -2.11
C MET A 27 -5.64 -0.53 -2.49
N ALA A 28 -4.89 -1.16 -1.58
CA ALA A 28 -3.54 -1.62 -1.86
C ALA A 28 -3.51 -2.70 -2.96
N GLY A 29 -4.49 -3.61 -2.97
CA GLY A 29 -4.65 -4.63 -4.01
C GLY A 29 -4.88 -4.01 -5.38
N VAL A 30 -5.82 -3.06 -5.50
CA VAL A 30 -6.08 -2.33 -6.75
C VAL A 30 -4.86 -1.53 -7.20
N GLY A 31 -4.16 -0.86 -6.28
CA GLY A 31 -2.92 -0.15 -6.61
C GLY A 31 -1.83 -1.10 -7.12
N SER A 32 -1.68 -2.27 -6.50
CA SER A 32 -0.66 -3.25 -6.89
C SER A 32 -0.95 -3.89 -8.25
N THR A 33 -2.22 -4.20 -8.55
CA THR A 33 -2.61 -4.77 -9.85
C THR A 33 -2.42 -3.77 -10.98
N LEU A 34 -2.71 -2.47 -10.76
CA LEU A 34 -2.47 -1.42 -11.74
C LEU A 34 -0.98 -1.31 -12.12
N VAL A 35 -0.06 -1.40 -11.14
CA VAL A 35 1.38 -1.43 -11.41
C VAL A 35 1.78 -2.70 -12.18
N GLY A 36 1.27 -3.86 -11.74
CA GLY A 36 1.62 -5.17 -12.31
C GLY A 36 1.18 -5.37 -13.76
N VAL A 37 0.00 -4.87 -14.15
CA VAL A 37 -0.54 -5.03 -15.52
C VAL A 37 0.10 -4.03 -16.51
N MET A 38 0.50 -2.85 -16.04
CA MET A 38 0.97 -1.77 -16.90
C MET A 38 2.47 -1.85 -17.23
N ALA A 39 3.29 -2.46 -16.35
CA ALA A 39 4.72 -2.61 -16.61
C ALA A 39 5.04 -3.50 -17.83
N PRO A 40 4.42 -4.69 -18.03
CA PRO A 40 4.69 -5.55 -19.19
C PRO A 40 4.19 -4.94 -20.50
N SER A 41 3.05 -4.24 -20.47
CA SER A 41 2.45 -3.63 -21.65
C SER A 41 3.29 -2.46 -22.19
N ALA A 42 3.87 -1.63 -21.32
CA ALA A 42 4.84 -0.61 -21.73
C ALA A 42 6.10 -1.20 -22.38
N ILE A 43 6.63 -2.29 -21.83
CA ILE A 43 7.83 -2.98 -22.35
C ILE A 43 7.54 -3.62 -23.72
N MET A 44 6.37 -4.23 -23.88
CA MET A 44 5.99 -4.90 -25.13
C MET A 44 5.81 -3.90 -26.29
N THR A 45 5.27 -2.71 -26.01
CA THR A 45 5.13 -1.64 -27.02
C THR A 45 6.46 -0.99 -27.37
N MET A 46 7.42 -0.89 -26.44
CA MET A 46 8.76 -0.39 -26.76
C MET A 46 9.56 -1.38 -27.63
N ASN A 47 9.40 -2.69 -27.42
CA ASN A 47 10.07 -3.72 -28.23
C ASN A 47 9.47 -3.86 -29.64
N ARG A 48 8.17 -3.62 -29.80
CA ARG A 48 7.54 -3.49 -31.12
C ARG A 48 7.76 -2.05 -31.58
N GLY A 49 8.88 -1.79 -32.25
CA GLY A 49 9.24 -0.49 -32.85
C GLY A 49 8.16 0.07 -33.78
N SER A 50 7.08 0.59 -33.19
CA SER A 50 5.94 1.17 -33.88
C SER A 50 6.34 2.58 -34.30
N SER A 51 6.37 2.78 -35.62
CA SER A 51 6.86 3.98 -36.29
C SER A 51 5.99 5.22 -36.06
N ASP A 52 4.87 5.09 -35.35
CA ASP A 52 3.97 6.19 -35.02
C ASP A 52 4.36 6.84 -33.68
N ALA A 53 5.09 7.95 -33.80
CA ALA A 53 5.51 8.77 -32.66
C ALA A 53 4.32 9.31 -31.83
N THR A 54 3.15 9.46 -32.44
CA THR A 54 1.96 10.04 -31.80
C THR A 54 1.28 9.05 -30.85
N THR A 55 1.11 7.78 -31.25
CA THR A 55 0.49 6.73 -30.43
C THR A 55 1.39 6.27 -29.29
N SER A 56 2.71 6.22 -29.52
CA SER A 56 3.70 5.89 -28.49
C SER A 56 3.77 6.94 -27.37
N SER A 57 3.63 8.22 -27.69
CA SER A 57 3.61 9.31 -26.69
C SER A 57 2.37 9.28 -25.78
N ALA A 58 1.19 9.02 -26.34
CA ALA A 58 -0.06 8.94 -25.58
C ALA A 58 -0.09 7.71 -24.65
N LEU A 59 0.44 6.57 -25.12
CA LEU A 59 0.56 5.36 -24.31
C LEU A 59 1.50 5.57 -23.12
N LEU A 60 2.64 6.23 -23.34
CA LEU A 60 3.59 6.55 -22.27
C LEU A 60 2.98 7.49 -21.21
N ALA A 61 2.18 8.46 -21.63
CA ALA A 61 1.47 9.36 -20.72
C ALA A 61 0.47 8.60 -19.83
N ASN A 62 -0.28 7.65 -20.40
CA ASN A 62 -1.23 6.82 -19.66
C ASN A 62 -0.54 5.90 -18.64
N VAL A 63 0.60 5.30 -19.01
CA VAL A 63 1.39 4.46 -18.09
C VAL A 63 1.90 5.30 -16.91
N ARG A 64 2.41 6.52 -17.17
CA ARG A 64 2.87 7.44 -16.12
C ARG A 64 1.75 7.86 -15.18
N PHE A 65 0.58 8.19 -15.72
CA PHE A 65 -0.59 8.57 -14.92
C PHE A 65 -1.06 7.40 -14.04
N SER A 66 -1.20 6.20 -14.61
CA SER A 66 -1.59 5.01 -13.86
C SER A 66 -0.60 4.66 -12.75
N PHE A 67 0.70 4.79 -13.03
CA PHE A 67 1.74 4.59 -12.03
C PHE A 67 1.61 5.58 -10.87
N PHE A 68 1.40 6.88 -11.18
CA PHE A 68 1.17 7.90 -10.16
C PHE A 68 -0.06 7.59 -9.30
N VAL A 69 -1.19 7.25 -9.92
CA VAL A 69 -2.43 6.87 -9.22
C VAL A 69 -2.19 5.68 -8.31
N SER A 70 -1.45 4.68 -8.77
CA SER A 70 -1.15 3.47 -7.99
C SER A 70 -0.33 3.78 -6.74
N VAL A 71 0.70 4.62 -6.87
CA VAL A 71 1.51 5.06 -5.72
C VAL A 71 0.66 5.84 -4.71
N VAL A 72 -0.19 6.76 -5.19
CA VAL A 72 -1.09 7.53 -4.33
C VAL A 72 -2.06 6.62 -3.58
N LEU A 73 -2.69 5.67 -4.27
CA LEU A 73 -3.60 4.69 -3.66
C LEU A 73 -2.90 3.86 -2.58
N LEU A 74 -1.64 3.48 -2.81
CA LEU A 74 -0.88 2.68 -1.88
C LEU A 74 -0.47 3.47 -0.62
N VAL A 75 -0.13 4.76 -0.77
CA VAL A 75 0.10 5.67 0.35
C VAL A 75 -1.18 5.89 1.16
N VAL A 76 -2.31 6.13 0.50
CA VAL A 76 -3.61 6.31 1.16
C VAL A 76 -4.00 5.05 1.92
N ALA A 77 -3.85 3.87 1.31
CA ALA A 77 -4.12 2.60 1.97
C ALA A 77 -3.29 2.42 3.26
N LEU A 78 -2.02 2.80 3.23
CA LEU A 78 -1.13 2.73 4.39
C LEU A 78 -1.55 3.70 5.50
N ILE A 79 -1.94 4.92 5.16
CA ILE A 79 -2.47 5.90 6.12
C ILE A 79 -3.75 5.36 6.79
N VAL A 80 -4.68 4.80 6.01
CA VAL A 80 -5.92 4.22 6.52
C VAL A 80 -5.65 3.04 7.44
N ALA A 81 -4.71 2.16 7.09
CA ALA A 81 -4.30 1.03 7.93
C ALA A 81 -3.73 1.50 9.28
N ILE A 82 -2.81 2.46 9.27
CA ILE A 82 -2.23 3.04 10.50
C ILE A 82 -3.32 3.70 11.35
N TYR A 83 -4.23 4.44 10.70
CA TYR A 83 -5.34 5.09 11.38
C TYR A 83 -6.26 4.07 12.06
N ALA A 84 -6.61 2.98 11.37
CA ALA A 84 -7.45 1.91 11.91
C ALA A 84 -6.81 1.27 13.16
N ILE A 85 -5.50 0.98 13.11
CA ILE A 85 -4.74 0.42 14.24
C ILE A 85 -4.75 1.38 15.42
N ARG A 86 -4.45 2.68 15.19
CA ARG A 86 -4.46 3.68 16.26
C ARG A 86 -5.83 3.87 16.88
N LEU A 87 -6.88 3.93 16.06
CA LEU A 87 -8.25 4.08 16.53
C LEU A 87 -8.67 2.88 17.39
N PHE A 88 -8.32 1.67 16.97
CA PHE A 88 -8.58 0.45 17.73
C PHE A 88 -7.84 0.43 19.07
N HIS A 89 -6.54 0.78 19.07
CA HIS A 89 -5.77 0.89 20.30
C HIS A 89 -6.30 1.97 21.25
N HIS A 90 -6.72 3.12 20.73
CA HIS A 90 -7.28 4.18 21.54
C HIS A 90 -8.56 3.71 22.23
N ARG A 91 -9.49 3.10 21.47
CA ARG A 91 -10.76 2.62 22.02
C ARG A 91 -10.61 1.44 23.00
N THR A 92 -9.69 0.51 22.75
CA THR A 92 -9.42 -0.59 23.68
C THR A 92 -8.82 -0.11 25.00
N ARG A 93 -7.99 0.95 24.98
CA ARG A 93 -7.48 1.56 26.22
C ARG A 93 -8.58 2.21 27.06
N VAL A 94 -9.51 2.92 26.42
CA VAL A 94 -10.65 3.54 27.13
C VAL A 94 -11.52 2.47 27.81
N LEU A 95 -11.72 1.32 27.15
CA LEU A 95 -12.48 0.21 27.74
C LEU A 95 -11.74 -0.46 28.90
N LYS A 96 -10.42 -0.65 28.81
CA LYS A 96 -9.61 -1.23 29.90
C LYS A 96 -9.62 -0.37 31.16
N LEU A 97 -9.52 0.95 31.02
CA LEU A 97 -9.61 1.87 32.17
C LEU A 97 -10.97 1.77 32.87
N SER A 98 -12.04 1.57 32.11
CA SER A 98 -13.38 1.38 32.68
C SER A 98 -13.58 0.02 33.37
N GLU A 99 -12.74 -0.98 33.06
CA GLU A 99 -12.79 -2.32 33.64
C GLU A 99 -11.88 -2.46 34.86
N ASP A 100 -10.70 -1.82 34.87
CA ASP A 100 -9.78 -1.80 36.02
C ASP A 100 -10.43 -1.13 37.26
N ASP A 101 -11.29 -0.13 37.05
CA ASP A 101 -12.11 0.47 38.13
C ASP A 101 -13.14 -0.52 38.72
N GLN A 102 -13.53 -1.55 37.98
CA GLN A 102 -14.55 -2.54 38.41
C GLN A 102 -13.96 -3.87 38.86
N ASN A 103 -12.77 -4.26 38.40
CA ASN A 103 -12.22 -5.61 38.58
C ASN A 103 -10.69 -5.58 38.82
N MET A 104 -10.25 -5.12 40.00
CA MET A 104 -8.85 -5.09 40.44
C MET A 104 -8.15 -6.49 40.55
N GLY A 105 -8.73 -7.57 40.05
CA GLY A 105 -8.20 -8.94 40.17
C GLY A 105 -8.40 -9.88 38.97
N ARG A 106 -8.83 -9.39 37.79
CA ARG A 106 -9.17 -10.25 36.62
C ARG A 106 -8.53 -9.80 35.31
N SER A 107 -7.35 -9.21 35.38
CA SER A 107 -6.64 -8.55 34.27
C SER A 107 -6.08 -9.48 33.17
N ASP A 108 -5.95 -10.78 33.41
CA ASP A 108 -5.15 -11.64 32.54
C ASP A 108 -5.89 -12.14 31.28
N LEU A 109 -7.22 -12.24 31.29
CA LEU A 109 -7.98 -12.79 30.14
C LEU A 109 -8.14 -11.79 28.97
N ALA A 110 -8.26 -10.49 29.26
CA ALA A 110 -8.43 -9.46 28.22
C ALA A 110 -7.13 -9.21 27.42
N ALA A 111 -5.97 -9.49 28.01
CA ALA A 111 -4.68 -9.39 27.31
C ALA A 111 -4.55 -10.44 26.20
N ILE A 112 -4.99 -11.68 26.46
CA ILE A 112 -4.85 -12.82 25.54
C ILE A 112 -5.60 -12.58 24.22
N ASN A 113 -6.77 -11.96 24.25
CA ASN A 113 -7.59 -11.77 23.05
C ASN A 113 -7.14 -10.58 22.17
N THR A 114 -6.28 -9.69 22.69
CA THR A 114 -5.73 -8.56 21.91
C THR A 114 -4.49 -8.91 21.08
N ILE A 115 -3.80 -10.00 21.43
CA ILE A 115 -2.55 -10.42 20.77
C ILE A 115 -2.76 -10.78 19.27
N PRO A 116 -3.80 -11.56 18.89
CA PRO A 116 -3.97 -11.96 17.49
C PRO A 116 -4.17 -10.77 16.55
N GLN A 117 -4.90 -9.74 16.99
CA GLN A 117 -5.23 -8.58 16.15
C GLN A 117 -4.02 -7.67 15.92
N VAL A 118 -3.16 -7.52 16.92
CA VAL A 118 -1.88 -6.80 16.77
C VAL A 118 -0.96 -7.55 15.82
N VAL A 119 -0.89 -8.88 15.94
CA VAL A 119 -0.11 -9.74 15.03
C VAL A 119 -0.61 -9.59 13.59
N VAL A 120 -1.92 -9.69 13.36
CA VAL A 120 -2.50 -9.50 12.01
C VAL A 120 -2.22 -8.09 11.47
N GLY A 121 -2.37 -7.05 12.31
CA GLY A 121 -2.04 -5.67 11.93
C GLY A 121 -0.57 -5.51 11.52
N CYS A 122 0.35 -6.09 12.30
CA CYS A 122 1.77 -6.10 11.97
C CYS A 122 2.07 -6.85 10.66
N PHE A 123 1.46 -8.02 10.43
CA PHE A 123 1.64 -8.77 9.19
C PHE A 123 1.13 -7.98 7.97
N VAL A 124 -0.02 -7.31 8.08
CA VAL A 124 -0.53 -6.45 6.99
C VAL A 124 0.39 -5.26 6.75
N ALA A 125 0.87 -4.61 7.81
CA ALA A 125 1.80 -3.49 7.69
C ALA A 125 3.14 -3.91 7.04
N LEU A 126 3.69 -5.07 7.43
CA LEU A 126 4.90 -5.64 6.83
C LEU A 126 4.68 -6.04 5.37
N GLY A 127 3.52 -6.61 5.04
CA GLY A 127 3.12 -6.91 3.66
C GLY A 127 2.99 -5.65 2.80
N MET A 128 2.39 -4.58 3.33
CA MET A 128 2.32 -3.30 2.62
C MET A 128 3.70 -2.66 2.44
N LEU A 129 4.56 -2.76 3.46
CA LEU A 129 5.94 -2.28 3.38
C LEU A 129 6.74 -3.04 2.31
N SER A 130 6.60 -4.36 2.23
CA SER A 130 7.32 -5.16 1.23
C SER A 130 6.87 -4.81 -0.20
N ILE A 131 5.56 -4.62 -0.42
CA ILE A 131 5.04 -4.15 -1.71
C ILE A 131 5.60 -2.75 -2.04
N PHE A 132 5.67 -1.85 -1.05
CA PHE A 132 6.25 -0.53 -1.23
C PHE A 132 7.73 -0.60 -1.63
N VAL A 133 8.52 -1.44 -0.95
CA VAL A 133 9.95 -1.64 -1.25
C VAL A 133 10.15 -2.21 -2.65
N VAL A 134 9.36 -3.21 -3.04
CA VAL A 134 9.43 -3.80 -4.39
C VAL A 134 9.02 -2.79 -5.47
N GLY A 135 7.93 -2.06 -5.26
CA GLY A 135 7.46 -1.02 -6.18
C GLY A 135 8.46 0.14 -6.30
N PHE A 136 9.06 0.56 -5.19
CA PHE A 136 10.10 1.59 -5.16
C PHE A 136 11.39 1.13 -5.87
N TRP A 137 11.77 -0.13 -5.68
CA TRP A 137 12.91 -0.71 -6.38
C TRP A 137 12.68 -0.77 -7.90
N GLN A 138 11.48 -1.17 -8.35
CA GLN A 138 11.11 -1.13 -9.77
C GLN A 138 11.16 0.29 -10.35
N LEU A 139 10.70 1.30 -9.60
CA LEU A 139 10.79 2.71 -10.00
C LEU A 139 12.26 3.12 -10.23
N ILE A 140 13.16 2.78 -9.31
CA ILE A 140 14.59 3.11 -9.44
C ILE A 140 15.18 2.48 -10.71
N ILE A 141 14.85 1.23 -10.99
CA ILE A 141 15.28 0.54 -12.21
C ILE A 141 14.76 1.26 -13.46
N CYS A 142 13.48 1.63 -13.49
CA CYS A 142 12.89 2.36 -14.61
C CYS A 142 13.57 3.71 -14.85
N ILE A 143 13.84 4.48 -13.79
CA ILE A 143 14.52 5.78 -13.90
C ILE A 143 15.94 5.60 -14.45
N ARG A 144 16.69 4.62 -13.94
CA ARG A 144 18.04 4.28 -14.42
C ARG A 144 18.02 3.87 -15.90
N PHE A 145 17.03 3.08 -16.31
CA PHE A 145 16.89 2.64 -17.70
C PHE A 145 16.60 3.81 -18.64
N ILE A 146 15.69 4.72 -18.27
CA ILE A 146 15.39 5.93 -19.05
C ILE A 146 16.63 6.80 -19.21
N HIS A 147 17.38 7.02 -18.13
CA HIS A 147 18.59 7.83 -18.17
C HIS A 147 19.69 7.21 -19.06
N SER A 148 19.81 5.88 -19.03
CA SER A 148 20.73 5.14 -19.91
C SER A 148 20.36 5.30 -21.40
N HIS A 149 19.06 5.23 -21.71
CA HIS A 149 18.58 5.37 -23.08
C HIS A 149 18.80 6.79 -23.64
N ASP A 150 18.73 7.81 -22.79
CA ASP A 150 18.99 9.20 -23.19
C ASP A 150 20.49 9.46 -23.39
N ALA A 151 21.34 8.82 -22.59
CA ALA A 151 22.78 8.85 -22.78
C ALA A 151 23.19 8.20 -24.11
N SER A 152 22.58 7.07 -24.49
CA SER A 152 22.92 6.38 -25.75
C SER A 152 22.63 7.25 -26.98
N LYS A 153 21.47 7.93 -27.02
CA LYS A 153 21.10 8.84 -28.13
C LYS A 153 22.11 9.97 -28.33
N LYS A 154 22.66 10.53 -27.24
CA LYS A 154 23.68 11.58 -27.31
C LYS A 154 24.99 11.06 -27.94
N TRP A 155 25.40 9.83 -27.61
CA TRP A 155 26.59 9.21 -28.21
C TRP A 155 26.41 8.97 -29.72
N TYR A 156 25.24 8.51 -30.16
CA TYR A 156 24.96 8.33 -31.58
C TYR A 156 25.00 9.65 -32.36
N HIS A 157 24.45 10.73 -31.81
CA HIS A 157 24.55 12.06 -32.44
C HIS A 157 25.99 12.56 -32.55
N TYR A 158 26.82 12.35 -31.52
CA TYR A 158 28.23 12.77 -31.53
C TYR A 158 29.04 12.03 -32.61
N TYR A 159 28.82 10.72 -32.76
CA TYR A 159 29.51 9.91 -33.76
C TYR A 159 29.13 10.28 -35.20
N TYR A 160 27.89 10.70 -35.44
CA TYR A 160 27.41 11.07 -36.77
C TYR A 160 27.90 12.46 -37.23
N TYR A 161 28.17 13.38 -36.30
CA TYR A 161 28.72 14.71 -36.60
C TYR A 161 30.25 14.76 -36.64
N ALA A 162 30.93 13.74 -36.11
CA ALA A 162 32.39 13.64 -36.10
C ALA A 162 32.99 13.02 -37.39
N ARG A 163 32.16 12.75 -38.41
CA ARG A 163 32.54 12.14 -39.68
C ARG A 163 32.16 13.05 -40.84
#